data_AF-A0A8H4KF07-F1
#
_entry.id   AF-A0A8H4KF07-F1
#
_cell.length_a   1.000
_cell.length_b   1.000
_cell.length_c   1.000
_cell.angle_alpha   90.00
_cell.angle_beta   90.00
_cell.angle_gamma   90.00
#
_symmetry.space_group_name_H-M   'P 1'
#
loop_
_entity.id
_entity.type
_entity.pdbx_description
1 polymer ?
#
loop_
_entity_poly.entity_id
_entity_poly.type
_entity_poly.pdbx_seq_one_letter_code
_entity_poly.pdbx_strand_id
1 'polypeptide(L)'
;MQFFLTLATMVAMTGAVSIHVCTSKKYEGECTDVTFAKNTCTLLPFNDAVSSFKLNNYVCSFYTNEECKGSSATFSADESDLRQGTFNDQFTAVIC
;
A
#
# COMPACT_ATOMS: atom_id res chain seq x y z
N MET A 1 4.14 -43.33 -16.54
CA MET A 1 4.75 -42.01 -16.25
C MET A 1 3.75 -41.23 -15.41
N GLN A 2 3.98 -41.12 -14.10
CA GLN A 2 3.10 -40.43 -13.17
C GLN A 2 3.74 -39.09 -12.82
N PHE A 3 3.11 -38.00 -13.26
CA PHE A 3 3.54 -36.63 -12.99
C PHE A 3 3.34 -36.32 -11.50
N PHE A 4 4.44 -36.05 -10.79
CA PHE A 4 4.39 -35.44 -9.47
C PHE A 4 4.14 -33.94 -9.64
N LEU A 5 2.93 -33.48 -9.33
CA LEU A 5 2.69 -32.06 -9.04
C LEU A 5 3.20 -31.79 -7.63
N THR A 6 4.41 -31.28 -7.51
CA THR A 6 4.86 -30.65 -6.26
C THR A 6 4.09 -29.34 -6.11
N LEU A 7 3.07 -29.36 -5.26
CA LEU A 7 2.48 -28.15 -4.68
C LEU A 7 3.59 -27.47 -3.87
N ALA A 8 4.21 -26.44 -4.44
CA ALA A 8 5.04 -25.53 -3.67
C ALA A 8 4.10 -24.74 -2.76
N THR A 9 4.01 -25.14 -1.50
CA THR A 9 3.47 -24.27 -0.46
C THR A 9 4.40 -23.07 -0.37
N MET A 10 3.96 -21.95 -0.95
CA MET A 10 4.62 -20.67 -0.73
C MET A 10 4.52 -20.38 0.75
N VAL A 11 5.62 -20.56 1.48
CA VAL A 11 5.77 -20.05 2.83
C VAL A 11 5.63 -18.53 2.69
N ALA A 12 4.46 -18.00 3.04
CA ALA A 12 4.29 -16.57 3.18
C ALA A 12 5.32 -16.13 4.23
N MET A 13 6.36 -15.42 3.79
CA MET A 13 7.28 -14.76 4.71
C MET A 13 6.45 -13.80 5.53
N THR A 14 6.13 -14.17 6.79
CA THR A 14 5.32 -13.39 7.71
C THR A 14 6.12 -12.19 8.23
N GLY A 15 6.46 -11.27 7.34
CA GLY A 15 6.93 -9.94 7.71
C GLY A 15 5.72 -9.02 7.88
N ALA A 16 5.69 -8.26 8.97
CA ALA A 16 4.82 -7.09 9.04
C ALA A 16 5.45 -5.95 8.23
N VAL A 17 4.60 -5.19 7.55
CA VAL A 17 4.91 -3.93 6.89
C VAL A 17 4.29 -2.83 7.73
N SER A 18 4.98 -1.71 7.86
CA SER A 18 4.43 -0.50 8.47
C SER A 18 4.77 0.71 7.61
N ILE A 19 3.74 1.42 7.14
CA ILE A 19 3.85 2.66 6.36
C ILE A 19 3.18 3.79 7.12
N HIS A 20 3.63 5.02 6.90
CA HIS A 20 3.03 6.21 7.49
C HIS A 20 2.21 6.95 6.44
N VAL A 21 0.95 7.27 6.70
CA VAL A 21 0.07 7.98 5.75
C VAL A 21 -0.57 9.21 6.40
N CYS A 22 -0.73 10.27 5.61
CA CYS A 22 -1.19 11.58 6.09
C CYS A 22 -2.21 12.22 5.14
N THR A 23 -3.12 13.02 5.71
CA THR A 23 -4.18 13.71 4.96
C THR A 23 -3.79 15.06 4.34
N SER A 24 -2.59 15.56 4.67
CA SER A 24 -2.01 16.73 3.99
C SER A 24 -0.67 16.37 3.35
N LYS A 25 -0.11 17.31 2.61
CA LYS A 25 1.25 17.22 2.08
C LYS A 25 2.29 17.35 3.19
N LYS A 26 3.53 17.02 2.84
CA LYS A 26 4.74 17.10 3.68
C LYS A 26 4.63 16.34 4.99
N TYR A 27 3.83 15.27 5.01
CA TYR A 27 3.60 14.44 6.19
C TYR A 27 2.92 15.21 7.33
N GLU A 28 1.97 16.09 6.98
CA GLU A 28 1.20 16.90 7.92
C GLU A 28 -0.30 16.53 7.90
N GLY A 29 -1.08 17.16 8.79
CA GLY A 29 -2.52 16.92 8.92
C GLY A 29 -2.82 15.81 9.91
N GLU A 30 -3.85 15.02 9.63
CA GLU A 30 -4.07 13.78 10.36
C GLU A 30 -3.20 12.69 9.75
N CYS A 31 -2.44 12.00 10.60
CA CYS A 31 -1.47 11.00 10.19
C CYS A 31 -1.58 9.76 11.07
N THR A 32 -1.33 8.59 10.49
CA THR A 32 -1.24 7.33 11.24
C THR A 32 -0.30 6.36 10.55
N ASP A 33 0.29 5.47 11.35
CA ASP A 33 0.97 4.29 10.83
C ASP A 33 -0.08 3.22 10.51
N VAL A 34 0.09 2.55 9.38
CA VAL A 34 -0.73 1.41 8.93
C VAL A 34 0.18 0.19 8.94
N THR A 35 -0.05 -0.71 9.91
CA THR A 35 0.73 -1.94 10.07
C THR A 35 -0.10 -3.15 9.63
N PHE A 36 0.43 -3.94 8.70
CA PHE A 36 -0.27 -5.08 8.11
C PHE A 36 0.70 -6.18 7.68
N ALA A 37 0.17 -7.36 7.38
CA ALA A 37 0.97 -8.47 6.89
C ALA A 37 1.44 -8.20 5.45
N LYS A 38 2.70 -8.50 5.16
CA LYS A 38 3.26 -8.37 3.81
C LYS A 38 2.44 -9.14 2.76
N ASN A 39 2.35 -8.57 1.57
CA ASN A 39 1.57 -9.00 0.41
C ASN A 39 0.06 -9.14 0.67
N THR A 40 -0.48 -8.46 1.68
CA THR A 40 -1.91 -8.48 2.00
C THR A 40 -2.59 -7.19 1.57
N CYS A 41 -3.71 -7.31 0.87
CA CYS A 41 -4.56 -6.16 0.55
C CYS A 41 -5.11 -5.54 1.83
N THR A 42 -4.76 -4.29 2.07
CA THR A 42 -5.09 -3.58 3.31
C THR A 42 -5.78 -2.26 2.98
N LEU A 43 -6.89 -1.98 3.65
CA LEU A 43 -7.58 -0.70 3.52
C LEU A 43 -6.77 0.41 4.17
N LEU A 44 -6.70 1.54 3.47
CA LEU A 44 -6.11 2.76 3.98
C LEU A 44 -7.13 3.50 4.85
N PRO A 45 -6.64 4.21 5.89
CA PRO A 45 -7.48 5.09 6.67
C PRO A 45 -7.89 6.33 5.86
N PHE A 46 -8.77 7.14 6.44
CA PHE A 46 -9.15 8.47 5.95
C PHE A 46 -10.02 8.51 4.68
N ASN A 47 -10.57 7.37 4.23
CA ASN A 47 -11.59 7.30 3.17
C ASN A 47 -11.20 8.13 1.94
N ASP A 48 -10.10 7.72 1.31
CA ASP A 48 -9.51 8.36 0.13
C ASP A 48 -9.04 9.80 0.39
N ALA A 49 -8.56 10.15 1.59
CA ALA A 49 -7.98 11.47 1.85
C ALA A 49 -6.45 11.46 2.01
N VAL A 50 -5.75 10.41 1.55
CA VAL A 50 -4.29 10.33 1.66
C VAL A 50 -3.64 11.28 0.64
N SER A 51 -2.82 12.20 1.16
CA SER A 51 -2.12 13.24 0.39
C SER A 51 -0.58 13.16 0.51
N SER A 52 -0.03 12.42 1.48
CA SER A 52 1.40 12.09 1.55
C SER A 52 1.65 10.80 2.36
N PHE A 53 2.77 10.12 2.11
CA PHE A 53 3.12 8.89 2.82
C PHE A 53 4.63 8.62 2.88
N LYS A 54 5.04 7.85 3.90
CA LYS A 54 6.37 7.25 3.99
C LYS A 54 6.27 5.75 3.91
N LEU A 55 7.09 5.15 3.04
CA LEU A 55 7.08 3.72 2.77
C LEU A 55 8.11 2.96 3.60
N ASN A 56 8.98 3.61 4.36
CA ASN A 56 9.98 2.94 5.20
C ASN A 56 10.81 1.88 4.43
N ASN A 57 11.21 2.21 3.20
CA ASN A 57 11.94 1.35 2.25
C ASN A 57 11.16 0.14 1.70
N TYR A 58 9.84 0.06 1.93
CA TYR A 58 8.98 -0.89 1.23
C TYR A 58 8.64 -0.41 -0.19
N VAL A 59 8.31 -1.36 -1.06
CA VAL A 59 7.71 -1.08 -2.37
C VAL A 59 6.23 -1.41 -2.27
N CYS A 60 5.37 -0.44 -2.54
CA CYS A 60 3.95 -0.54 -2.28
C CYS A 60 3.15 -0.15 -3.52
N SER A 61 2.11 -0.93 -3.83
CA SER A 61 1.09 -0.59 -4.82
C SER A 61 -0.15 -0.08 -4.10
N PHE A 62 -0.56 1.14 -4.43
CA PHE A 62 -1.77 1.78 -3.93
C PHE A 62 -2.87 1.67 -4.97
N TYR A 63 -4.10 1.42 -4.52
CA TYR A 63 -5.25 1.12 -5.36
C TYR A 63 -6.42 2.05 -5.01
N THR A 64 -7.20 2.39 -6.03
CA THR A 64 -8.42 3.21 -5.92
C THR A 64 -9.67 2.40 -5.53
N ASN A 65 -9.48 1.14 -5.14
CA ASN A 65 -10.54 0.21 -4.84
C ASN A 65 -10.14 -0.69 -3.65
N GLU A 66 -11.13 -1.02 -2.83
CA GLU A 66 -10.99 -1.81 -1.59
C GLU A 66 -10.48 -3.25 -1.80
N GLU A 67 -10.64 -3.83 -2.98
CA GLU A 67 -10.20 -5.21 -3.28
C GLU A 67 -8.77 -5.28 -3.84
N CYS A 68 -8.03 -4.16 -3.88
CA CYS A 68 -6.71 -4.03 -4.51
C CYS A 68 -6.69 -4.49 -5.97
N LYS A 69 -7.68 -4.04 -6.75
CA LYS A 69 -7.84 -4.33 -8.17
C LYS A 69 -7.96 -3.04 -8.98
N GLY A 70 -7.79 -3.14 -10.30
CA GLY A 70 -8.00 -2.03 -11.22
C GLY A 70 -6.92 -0.95 -11.11
N SER A 71 -7.34 0.32 -11.15
CA SER A 71 -6.43 1.48 -11.20
C SER A 71 -5.55 1.57 -9.96
N SER A 72 -4.24 1.64 -10.19
CA SER A 72 -3.22 1.63 -9.16
C SER A 72 -1.96 2.41 -9.56
N ALA A 73 -1.13 2.69 -8.56
CA ALA A 73 0.22 3.20 -8.74
C ALA A 73 1.19 2.52 -7.76
N THR A 74 2.37 2.15 -8.26
CA THR A 74 3.44 1.54 -7.45
C THR A 74 4.51 2.57 -7.13
N PHE A 75 4.86 2.66 -5.85
CA PHE A 75 5.87 3.57 -5.33
C PHE A 75 6.95 2.78 -4.59
N SER A 76 8.19 3.21 -4.77
CA SER A 76 9.39 2.66 -4.09
C SER A 76 10.11 3.71 -3.24
N ALA A 77 9.54 4.91 -3.12
CA ALA A 77 10.05 6.02 -2.34
C ALA A 77 8.88 6.74 -1.66
N ASP A 78 9.21 7.52 -0.62
CA ASP A 78 8.25 8.35 0.08
C ASP A 78 7.69 9.43 -0.85
N GLU A 79 6.39 9.72 -0.74
CA GLU A 79 5.74 10.79 -1.49
C GLU A 79 5.31 11.89 -0.55
N SER A 80 5.95 13.05 -0.68
CA SER A 80 5.66 14.20 0.19
C SER A 80 4.46 15.02 -0.29
N ASP A 81 4.02 14.91 -1.54
CA ASP A 81 2.87 15.68 -2.03
C ASP A 81 2.21 14.98 -3.23
N LEU A 82 1.13 14.24 -2.97
CA LEU A 82 0.37 13.58 -4.03
C LEU A 82 -0.45 14.56 -4.88
N ARG A 83 -0.62 15.83 -4.45
CA ARG A 83 -1.44 16.84 -5.16
C ARG A 83 -0.84 17.27 -6.49
N GLN A 84 0.44 16.98 -6.70
CA GLN A 84 1.12 17.18 -7.99
C GLN A 84 0.93 15.99 -8.94
N GLY A 85 0.35 14.88 -8.46
CA GLY A 85 0.12 13.66 -9.22
C GLY A 85 -1.36 13.37 -9.48
N THR A 86 -1.62 12.25 -10.15
CA THR A 86 -2.96 11.86 -10.62
C THR A 86 -3.88 11.34 -9.51
N PHE A 87 -3.32 10.79 -8.43
CA PHE A 87 -4.06 9.97 -7.46
C PHE A 87 -4.21 10.62 -6.07
N ASN A 88 -4.04 11.94 -5.97
CA ASN A 88 -4.32 12.64 -4.72
C ASN A 88 -5.75 12.36 -4.26
N ASP A 89 -5.90 12.00 -2.99
CA ASP A 89 -7.20 11.76 -2.36
C ASP A 89 -8.07 10.74 -3.13
N GLN A 90 -7.44 9.68 -3.63
CA GLN A 90 -8.11 8.60 -4.39
C GLN A 90 -7.70 7.19 -3.95
N PHE A 91 -6.67 7.05 -3.10
CA PHE A 91 -6.20 5.73 -2.70
C PHE A 91 -7.01 5.16 -1.52
N THR A 92 -7.60 4.00 -1.77
CA THR A 92 -8.45 3.25 -0.84
C THR A 92 -7.73 2.08 -0.18
N ALA A 93 -6.82 1.43 -0.90
CA ALA A 93 -6.15 0.21 -0.43
C ALA A 93 -4.68 0.14 -0.86
N VAL A 94 -3.90 -0.70 -0.19
CA VAL A 94 -2.46 -0.85 -0.42
C VAL A 94 -2.03 -2.31 -0.30
N ILE A 95 -1.05 -2.70 -1.12
CA ILE A 95 -0.26 -3.92 -0.99
C ILE A 95 1.21 -3.55 -1.00
N CYS A 96 1.93 -4.00 0.03
CA CYS A 96 3.39 -4.13 0.07
C CYS A 96 3.70 -5.52 0.64
#